data_AF-A0A6B3GKH2-F1
#
_entry.id   AF-A0A6B3GKH2-F1
#
_cell.length_a   1.000
_cell.length_b   1.000
_cell.length_c   1.000
_cell.angle_alpha   90.00
_cell.angle_beta   90.00
_cell.angle_gamma   90.00
#
_symmetry.space_group_name_H-M   'P 1'
#
loop_
_entity.id
_entity.type
_entity.pdbx_description
1 polymer ?
#
loop_
_entity_poly.entity_id
_entity_poly.type
_entity_poly.pdbx_seq_one_letter_code
_entity_poly.pdbx_strand_id
1 'polypeptide(L)'
;SAFPGVDRVLTVVEGAGMDLVVGGEHHIVDEPLWPHGFPGDLPTEGFLLGGPVVNLNVMYRRARTRAETAVVCGTVRLLPPEGGAVLAVSLDDGAELEGGGDGGVRLDRYDAVLAAGEPPGVLRTMGQAVLITFSGG
;
A
#
# COMPACT_ATOMS: atom_id res chain seq x y z
N SER A 1 17.88 5.45 -1.24
CA SER A 1 18.62 4.18 -1.39
C SER A 1 18.18 3.46 -2.64
N ALA A 2 19.11 2.82 -3.36
CA ALA A 2 18.80 1.95 -4.49
C ALA A 2 18.63 0.49 -4.02
N PHE A 3 17.68 -0.22 -4.63
CA PHE A 3 17.28 -1.59 -4.34
C PHE A 3 17.24 -2.40 -5.65
N PRO A 4 18.36 -3.04 -6.05
CA PRO A 4 18.43 -3.82 -7.27
C PRO A 4 17.37 -4.94 -7.37
N GLY A 5 16.72 -5.07 -8.53
CA GLY A 5 15.64 -5.99 -8.84
C GLY A 5 14.28 -5.67 -8.19
N VAL A 6 14.10 -4.49 -7.60
CA VAL A 6 12.89 -4.13 -6.84
C VAL A 6 12.09 -3.05 -7.56
N ASP A 7 10.77 -3.25 -7.65
CA ASP A 7 9.82 -2.19 -7.94
C ASP A 7 9.25 -1.63 -6.64
N ARG A 8 9.03 -0.32 -6.62
CA ARG A 8 8.54 0.41 -5.44
C ARG A 8 7.26 1.15 -5.80
N VAL A 9 6.33 1.18 -4.87
CA VAL A 9 5.19 2.08 -4.86
C VAL A 9 5.22 2.87 -3.57
N LEU A 10 5.19 4.19 -3.65
CA LEU A 10 5.12 5.08 -2.50
C LEU A 10 3.77 5.79 -2.51
N THR A 11 3.08 5.75 -1.38
CA THR A 11 1.84 6.49 -1.16
C THR A 11 2.04 7.39 0.05
N VAL A 12 1.89 8.71 -0.12
CA VAL A 12 1.90 9.65 1.01
C VAL A 12 0.57 9.51 1.75
N VAL A 13 0.63 9.09 3.02
CA VAL A 13 -0.56 8.88 3.85
C VAL A 13 -0.74 9.96 4.93
N GLU A 14 0.32 10.70 5.24
CA GLU A 14 0.25 11.91 6.06
C GLU A 14 1.26 12.96 5.59
N GLY A 15 0.92 14.24 5.77
CA GLY A 15 1.81 15.36 5.46
C GLY A 15 1.60 15.96 4.06
N ALA A 16 2.35 17.02 3.77
CA ALA A 16 2.20 17.84 2.56
C ALA A 16 2.81 17.22 1.29
N GLY A 17 3.36 16.01 1.38
CA GLY A 17 4.04 15.35 0.26
C GLY A 17 5.53 15.65 0.15
N MET A 18 6.12 15.10 -0.91
CA MET A 18 7.55 15.15 -1.16
C MET A 18 7.86 15.19 -2.66
N ASP A 19 8.98 15.81 -3.02
CA ASP A 19 9.62 15.69 -4.32
C ASP A 19 10.57 14.48 -4.29
N LEU A 20 10.25 13.46 -5.08
CA LEU A 20 11.09 12.29 -5.29
C LEU A 20 11.95 12.49 -6.53
N VAL A 21 13.27 12.51 -6.35
CA VAL A 21 14.20 12.52 -7.48
C VAL A 21 14.64 11.09 -7.76
N VAL A 22 14.17 10.50 -8.87
CA VAL A 22 14.43 9.11 -9.26
C VAL A 22 15.27 9.11 -10.53
N GLY A 23 16.51 8.62 -10.46
CA GLY A 23 17.42 8.63 -11.62
C GLY A 23 17.72 10.02 -12.17
N GLY A 24 17.54 11.07 -11.36
CA GLY A 24 17.69 12.47 -11.76
C GLY A 24 16.41 13.14 -12.27
N GLU A 25 15.30 12.40 -12.40
CA GLU A 25 13.98 12.96 -12.76
C GLU A 25 13.19 13.32 -11.50
N HIS A 26 12.55 14.49 -11.50
CA HIS A 26 11.71 14.96 -10.40
C HIS A 26 10.29 14.43 -10.52
N HIS A 27 9.77 13.86 -9.44
CA HIS A 27 8.41 13.39 -9.30
C HIS A 27 7.79 14.03 -8.06
N ILE A 28 6.91 15.01 -8.27
CA ILE A 28 6.15 15.63 -7.18
C ILE A 28 5.06 14.66 -6.74
N VAL A 29 5.17 14.18 -5.50
CA VAL A 29 4.18 13.31 -4.85
C VAL A 29 3.53 14.09 -3.72
N ASP A 30 2.60 14.95 -4.09
CA ASP A 30 1.84 15.83 -3.20
C ASP A 30 0.33 15.53 -3.18
N GLU A 31 -0.15 14.70 -4.11
CA GLU A 31 -1.52 14.18 -4.06
C GLU A 31 -1.65 13.15 -2.93
N PRO A 32 -2.45 13.45 -1.88
CA PRO A 32 -2.62 12.53 -0.76
C PRO A 32 -3.23 11.22 -1.22
N LEU A 33 -2.72 10.11 -0.70
CA LEU A 33 -3.28 8.78 -0.96
C LEU A 33 -3.23 8.34 -2.44
N TRP A 34 -2.34 8.94 -3.22
CA TRP A 34 -2.08 8.49 -4.59
C TRP A 34 -0.87 7.55 -4.65
N PRO A 35 -1.04 6.28 -5.06
CA PRO A 35 0.08 5.36 -5.20
C PRO A 35 0.98 5.74 -6.39
N HIS A 36 2.24 6.07 -6.11
CA HIS A 36 3.23 6.43 -7.12
C HIS A 36 4.27 5.31 -7.30
N GLY A 37 4.26 4.66 -8.47
CA GLY A 37 5.17 3.58 -8.82
C GLY A 37 6.47 4.07 -9.47
N PHE A 38 7.61 3.52 -9.06
CA PHE A 38 8.92 3.85 -9.62
C PHE A 38 9.93 2.69 -9.45
N PRO A 39 10.96 2.61 -10.32
CA PRO A 39 11.99 1.57 -10.20
C PRO A 39 12.84 1.79 -8.96
N GLY A 40 12.97 0.75 -8.12
CA GLY A 40 13.86 0.77 -6.96
C GLY A 40 15.34 0.71 -7.34
N ASP A 41 15.65 0.31 -8.57
CA ASP A 41 17.01 0.15 -9.10
C ASP A 41 17.76 1.47 -9.28
N LEU A 42 17.03 2.57 -9.43
CA LEU A 42 17.60 3.88 -9.69
C LEU A 42 17.96 4.59 -8.39
N PRO A 43 18.99 5.47 -8.39
CA PRO A 43 19.24 6.38 -7.28
C PRO A 43 17.97 7.17 -6.94
N THR A 44 17.66 7.29 -5.66
CA THR A 44 16.47 8.02 -5.19
C THR A 44 16.82 8.93 -4.03
N GLU A 45 16.48 10.21 -4.20
CA GLU A 45 16.51 11.26 -3.18
C GLU A 45 15.08 11.77 -2.94
N GLY A 46 14.85 12.35 -1.76
CA GLY A 46 13.52 12.82 -1.37
C GLY A 46 13.61 14.13 -0.61
N PHE A 47 12.84 15.13 -1.03
CA PHE A 47 12.78 16.45 -0.43
C PHE A 47 11.36 16.73 0.08
N LEU A 48 11.23 17.13 1.34
CA LEU A 48 9.94 17.41 1.96
C LEU A 48 9.39 18.74 1.44
N LEU A 49 8.12 18.77 1.01
CA LEU A 49 7.52 19.99 0.47
C LEU A 49 7.03 20.94 1.57
N GLY A 50 6.66 20.42 2.74
CA GLY A 50 6.01 21.21 3.79
C GLY A 50 6.13 20.68 5.21
N GLY A 51 7.13 19.83 5.50
CA GLY A 51 7.35 19.23 6.82
C GLY A 51 7.34 17.70 6.79
N PRO A 52 7.26 17.04 7.97
CA PRO A 52 7.28 15.58 8.06
C PRO A 52 6.16 14.95 7.23
N VAL A 53 6.46 13.79 6.65
CA VAL A 53 5.49 12.95 5.92
C VAL A 53 5.54 11.53 6.45
N VAL A 54 4.41 10.85 6.38
CA VAL A 54 4.32 9.39 6.57
C VAL A 54 3.99 8.77 5.23
N ASN A 55 4.80 7.79 4.84
CA ASN A 55 4.70 7.11 3.55
C ASN A 55 4.43 5.62 3.76
N LEU A 56 3.41 5.10 3.08
CA LEU A 56 3.27 3.67 2.88
C LEU A 56 4.13 3.26 1.67
N ASN A 57 5.12 2.40 1.92
CA ASN A 57 6.03 1.90 0.88
C ASN A 57 5.71 0.43 0.60
N VAL A 58 5.33 0.13 -0.65
CA VAL A 58 5.26 -1.24 -1.15
C VAL A 58 6.52 -1.50 -1.95
N MET A 59 7.25 -2.56 -1.61
CA MET A 59 8.50 -2.93 -2.28
C MET A 59 8.47 -4.41 -2.59
N TYR A 60 8.65 -4.78 -3.85
CA TYR A 60 8.59 -6.18 -4.25
C TYR A 60 9.65 -6.52 -5.30
N ARG A 61 10.12 -7.77 -5.27
CA ARG A 61 11.11 -8.26 -6.24
C ARG A 61 10.41 -8.53 -7.57
N ARG A 62 10.71 -7.70 -8.58
CA ARG A 62 10.09 -7.74 -9.92
C ARG A 62 10.15 -9.12 -10.57
N ALA A 63 11.22 -9.86 -10.34
CA ALA A 63 11.44 -11.19 -10.91
C ALA A 63 10.63 -12.33 -10.25
N ARG A 64 9.89 -12.06 -9.16
CA ARG A 64 9.19 -13.09 -8.37
C ARG A 64 7.71 -12.83 -8.20
N THR A 65 7.29 -11.57 -8.22
CA THR A 65 5.92 -11.19 -7.94
C THR A 65 5.59 -9.87 -8.60
N ARG A 66 4.31 -9.65 -8.85
CA ARG A 66 3.73 -8.36 -9.20
C ARG A 66 2.86 -7.90 -8.05
N ALA A 67 2.89 -6.60 -7.75
CA ALA A 67 1.99 -5.99 -6.79
C ALA A 67 1.12 -4.94 -7.47
N GLU A 68 -0.18 -4.93 -7.15
CA GLU A 68 -1.07 -3.82 -7.49
C GLU A 68 -1.50 -3.14 -6.20
N THR A 69 -1.44 -1.81 -6.16
CA THR A 69 -1.77 -1.01 -4.98
C THR A 69 -2.92 -0.09 -5.31
N ALA A 70 -3.97 -0.12 -4.49
CA ALA A 70 -5.14 0.72 -4.64
C ALA A 70 -5.55 1.30 -3.29
N VAL A 71 -5.99 2.55 -3.29
CA VAL A 71 -6.68 3.13 -2.13
C VAL A 71 -8.17 2.86 -2.28
N VAL A 72 -8.78 2.33 -1.23
CA VAL A 72 -10.18 1.92 -1.22
C VAL A 72 -10.93 2.57 -0.06
N CYS A 73 -12.22 2.76 -0.23
CA CYS A 73 -13.13 3.21 0.80
C CYS A 73 -14.47 2.45 0.74
N GLY A 74 -15.17 2.39 1.86
CA GLY A 74 -16.45 1.69 1.98
C GLY A 74 -16.28 0.20 2.27
N THR A 75 -17.07 -0.64 1.60
CA THR A 75 -17.11 -2.09 1.84
C THR A 75 -16.46 -2.84 0.69
N VAL A 76 -15.38 -3.56 0.97
CA VAL A 76 -14.56 -4.26 -0.03
C VAL A 76 -14.37 -5.72 0.39
N ARG A 77 -14.66 -6.65 -0.51
CA ARG A 77 -14.30 -8.05 -0.28
C ARG A 77 -12.82 -8.26 -0.55
N LEU A 78 -12.09 -8.79 0.42
CA LEU A 78 -10.68 -9.10 0.25
C LEU A 78 -10.55 -10.45 -0.46
N LEU A 79 -9.97 -10.43 -1.65
CA LEU A 79 -9.80 -11.61 -2.50
C LEU A 79 -8.31 -11.76 -2.84
N PRO A 80 -7.60 -12.72 -2.23
CA PRO A 80 -6.27 -13.09 -2.69
C PRO A 80 -6.34 -13.61 -4.14
N PRO A 81 -5.44 -13.20 -5.04
CA PRO A 81 -5.28 -13.87 -6.33
C PRO A 81 -4.92 -15.35 -6.16
N GLU A 82 -5.17 -16.18 -7.17
CA GLU A 82 -4.77 -17.59 -7.14
C GLU A 82 -3.25 -17.72 -6.96
N GLY A 83 -2.82 -18.49 -5.96
CA GLY A 83 -1.40 -18.61 -5.59
C GLY A 83 -0.76 -17.30 -5.09
N GLY A 84 -1.57 -16.28 -4.83
CA GLY A 84 -1.15 -14.95 -4.40
C GLY A 84 -1.60 -14.59 -2.98
N ALA A 85 -1.50 -13.30 -2.67
CA ALA A 85 -1.89 -12.75 -1.39
C ALA A 85 -2.59 -11.40 -1.54
N VAL A 86 -3.35 -11.01 -0.53
CA VAL A 86 -3.90 -9.66 -0.38
C VAL A 86 -3.53 -9.12 0.99
N LEU A 87 -3.06 -7.88 1.03
CA LEU A 87 -2.76 -7.11 2.23
C LEU A 87 -3.66 -5.88 2.23
N ALA A 88 -4.40 -5.66 3.31
CA ALA A 88 -5.13 -4.42 3.53
C ALA A 88 -4.53 -3.70 4.73
N VAL A 89 -4.24 -2.40 4.58
CA VAL A 89 -3.72 -1.53 5.64
C VAL A 89 -4.73 -0.43 5.90
N SER A 90 -5.20 -0.30 7.13
CA SER A 90 -6.12 0.78 7.52
C SER A 90 -5.36 2.10 7.71
N LEU A 91 -5.92 3.24 7.28
CA LEU A 91 -5.22 4.54 7.36
C LEU A 91 -5.85 5.59 8.28
N ASP A 92 -7.18 5.66 8.38
CA ASP A 92 -7.89 6.73 9.09
C ASP A 92 -8.48 6.24 10.42
N ASP A 93 -9.81 6.30 10.56
CA ASP A 93 -10.56 5.88 11.76
C ASP A 93 -10.68 4.35 11.87
N GLY A 94 -9.74 3.62 11.27
CA GLY A 94 -9.67 2.17 11.27
C GLY A 94 -10.55 1.49 10.22
N ALA A 95 -10.67 0.18 10.37
CA ALA A 95 -11.55 -0.67 9.58
C ALA A 95 -12.07 -1.84 10.43
N GLU A 96 -13.05 -2.55 9.91
CA GLU A 96 -13.54 -3.79 10.50
C GLU A 96 -13.54 -4.89 9.44
N LEU A 97 -12.95 -6.03 9.76
CA LEU A 97 -12.93 -7.20 8.90
C LEU A 97 -13.98 -8.21 9.39
N GLU A 98 -14.99 -8.44 8.56
CA GLU A 98 -16.05 -9.43 8.82
C GLU A 98 -15.75 -10.72 8.03
N GLY A 99 -15.42 -11.82 8.73
CA GLY A 99 -15.20 -13.15 8.12
C GLY A 99 -14.26 -14.06 8.92
N GLY A 100 -14.43 -15.38 8.82
CA GLY A 100 -13.51 -16.38 9.39
C GLY A 100 -13.78 -16.89 10.81
N GLY A 101 -14.83 -16.40 11.50
CA GLY A 101 -15.19 -16.84 12.86
C GLY A 101 -16.31 -16.00 13.48
N ASP A 102 -16.59 -16.21 14.77
CA ASP A 102 -17.60 -15.46 15.53
C ASP A 102 -16.98 -14.16 16.09
N GLY A 103 -17.37 -13.03 15.51
CA GLY A 103 -16.87 -11.68 15.83
C GLY A 103 -15.90 -11.13 14.78
N GLY A 104 -16.23 -9.98 14.20
CA GLY A 104 -15.34 -9.27 13.29
C GLY A 104 -14.06 -8.79 13.97
N VAL A 105 -13.02 -8.50 13.17
CA VAL A 105 -11.73 -7.99 13.67
C VAL A 105 -11.65 -6.49 13.40
N ARG A 106 -11.52 -5.70 14.47
CA ARG A 106 -11.20 -4.28 14.40
C ARG A 106 -9.73 -4.10 14.00
N LEU A 107 -9.50 -3.27 13.00
CA LEU A 107 -8.18 -2.77 12.60
C LEU A 107 -8.13 -1.28 12.97
N ASP A 108 -7.22 -0.89 13.85
CA ASP A 108 -6.97 0.51 14.14
C ASP A 108 -6.06 1.13 13.07
N ARG A 109 -5.78 2.44 13.21
CA ARG A 109 -4.94 3.18 12.27
C ARG A 109 -3.59 2.49 12.08
N TYR A 110 -3.26 2.15 10.84
CA TYR A 110 -2.05 1.44 10.41
C TYR A 110 -1.95 -0.03 10.79
N ASP A 111 -3.01 -0.61 11.35
CA ASP A 111 -3.14 -2.06 11.40
C ASP A 111 -3.34 -2.63 10.00
N ALA A 112 -2.91 -3.87 9.85
CA ALA A 112 -2.98 -4.56 8.58
C ALA A 112 -3.45 -6.00 8.73
N VAL A 113 -4.17 -6.48 7.72
CA VAL A 113 -4.51 -7.89 7.55
C VAL A 113 -3.88 -8.43 6.27
N LEU A 114 -3.19 -9.55 6.40
CA LEU A 114 -2.62 -10.31 5.28
C LEU A 114 -3.36 -11.64 5.15
N ALA A 115 -3.78 -11.97 3.94
CA ALA A 115 -4.32 -13.28 3.63
C ALA A 115 -3.71 -13.84 2.35
N ALA A 116 -3.36 -15.12 2.39
CA ALA A 116 -2.93 -15.91 1.24
C ALA A 116 -3.82 -17.14 1.12
N GLY A 117 -4.28 -17.46 -0.08
CA GLY A 117 -5.23 -18.55 -0.29
C GLY A 117 -6.68 -18.11 -0.02
N GLU A 118 -7.25 -18.52 1.12
CA GLU A 118 -8.68 -18.29 1.39
C GLU A 118 -9.00 -16.80 1.65
N PRO A 119 -10.11 -16.28 1.11
CA PRO A 119 -10.57 -14.93 1.39
C PRO A 119 -10.78 -14.70 2.89
N PRO A 120 -10.14 -13.69 3.50
CA PRO A 120 -10.27 -13.45 4.93
C PRO A 120 -11.65 -12.86 5.30
N GLY A 121 -12.37 -12.31 4.33
CA GLY A 121 -13.71 -11.76 4.54
C GLY A 121 -13.97 -10.46 3.80
N VAL A 122 -14.82 -9.64 4.38
CA VAL A 122 -15.22 -8.32 3.90
C VAL A 122 -14.62 -7.26 4.81
N LEU A 123 -13.83 -6.36 4.25
CA LEU A 123 -13.30 -5.20 4.93
C LEU A 123 -14.28 -4.02 4.81
N ARG A 124 -14.67 -3.44 5.93
CA ARG A 124 -15.48 -2.22 6.00
C ARG A 124 -14.59 -1.11 6.55
N THR A 125 -14.26 -0.14 5.72
CA THR A 125 -13.36 0.95 6.11
C THR A 125 -14.14 2.07 6.78
N MET A 126 -13.58 2.64 7.84
CA MET A 126 -14.06 3.86 8.47
C MET A 126 -13.13 5.00 8.01
N GLY A 127 -13.25 5.36 6.73
CA GLY A 127 -12.26 6.18 6.01
C GLY A 127 -11.64 5.38 4.86
N GLN A 128 -10.32 5.49 4.70
CA GLN A 128 -9.55 4.85 3.65
C GLN A 128 -8.70 3.67 4.16
N ALA A 129 -8.45 2.74 3.25
CA ALA A 129 -7.46 1.68 3.42
C ALA A 129 -6.64 1.56 2.13
N VAL A 130 -5.40 1.08 2.24
CA VAL A 130 -4.60 0.65 1.09
C VAL A 130 -4.76 -0.85 0.94
N LEU A 131 -5.20 -1.27 -0.25
CA LEU A 131 -5.23 -2.66 -0.66
C LEU A 131 -4.04 -2.95 -1.56
N ILE A 132 -3.26 -3.98 -1.23
CA ILE A 132 -2.18 -4.49 -2.04
C ILE A 132 -2.47 -5.95 -2.40
N THR A 133 -2.58 -6.25 -3.70
CA THR A 133 -2.66 -7.62 -4.19
C THR A 133 -1.29 -8.04 -4.72
N PHE A 134 -0.86 -9.24 -4.34
CA PHE A 134 0.38 -9.85 -4.80
C PHE A 134 0.04 -11.08 -5.64
N SER A 135 0.57 -11.16 -6.86
CA SER A 135 0.42 -12.31 -7.73
C SER A 135 1.79 -12.89 -8.11
N GLY A 136 1.79 -14.17 -8.52
CA GLY A 136 2.97 -14.78 -9.15
C GLY A 136 3.40 -14.00 -10.40
N GLY A 137 4.71 -13.92 -10.61
CA GLY A 137 5.32 -13.39 -11.84
C GLY A 137 5.43 -14.44 -12.93
#